data_AF-A0A2V7AH02-F1
#
_entry.id   AF-A0A2V7AH02-F1
#
_cell.length_a   1.000
_cell.length_b   1.000
_cell.length_c   1.000
_cell.angle_alpha   90.00
_cell.angle_beta   90.00
_cell.angle_gamma   90.00
#
_symmetry.space_group_name_H-M   'P 1'
#
loop_
_entity.id
_entity.type
_entity.pdbx_description
1 polymer ?
#
loop_
_entity_poly.entity_id
_entity_poly.type
_entity_poly.pdbx_seq_one_letter_code
_entity_poly.pdbx_strand_id
1 'polypeptide(L)'
;MRDVSGLVARFPRERTWLLPALEEVQRAEHWLSPEALEAVAAHLRVPRSEVWGVASHYPELRLTRPGRRLVRVCTGLSCRVRGGRELLAACAERLGAAAGATAADGSVTLEAMDCAFACAVAPVVEVDHRLFGRVAPGDLDRILADAAAHVTSPAAAVPPSPVPTGTPAERLAALAREAERRRRPLTRLVVGVGSCGLAVGAGDTFEALVAEVERRKLPAAVVTAGCNGMCWAAPVVEVVREGRPRLTAGPVTASDVGAFLDALARETIPAIGEELLARQNRVL
;
A
#
# COMPACT_ATOMS: atom_id res chain seq x y z
N MET A 1 6.60 -25.07 -4.81
CA MET A 1 5.45 -24.63 -5.62
C MET A 1 4.28 -24.51 -4.68
N ARG A 2 3.72 -23.33 -4.48
CA ARG A 2 2.46 -23.19 -3.71
C ARG A 2 1.33 -23.79 -4.55
N ASP A 3 0.23 -24.13 -3.89
CA ASP A 3 -0.95 -24.69 -4.55
C ASP A 3 -1.66 -23.62 -5.40
N VAL A 4 -1.27 -23.51 -6.68
CA VAL A 4 -1.88 -22.59 -7.64
C VAL A 4 -3.36 -22.89 -7.82
N SER A 5 -3.76 -24.17 -7.77
CA SER A 5 -5.17 -24.56 -7.88
C SER A 5 -5.99 -24.00 -6.73
N GLY A 6 -5.46 -24.04 -5.50
CA GLY A 6 -6.08 -23.43 -4.32
C GLY A 6 -6.22 -21.91 -4.42
N LEU A 7 -5.23 -21.21 -4.99
CA LEU A 7 -5.30 -19.75 -5.19
C LEU A 7 -6.40 -19.37 -6.19
N VAL A 8 -6.42 -20.07 -7.34
CA VAL A 8 -7.34 -19.78 -8.44
C VAL A 8 -8.78 -20.17 -8.08
N ALA A 9 -8.98 -21.20 -7.24
CA ALA A 9 -10.30 -21.65 -6.78
C ALA A 9 -11.12 -20.58 -6.04
N ARG A 10 -10.47 -19.51 -5.53
CA ARG A 10 -11.13 -18.39 -4.84
C ARG A 10 -11.94 -17.49 -5.78
N PHE A 11 -11.68 -17.56 -7.08
CA PHE A 11 -12.32 -16.71 -8.08
C PHE A 11 -13.54 -17.40 -8.70
N PRO A 12 -14.63 -16.67 -8.99
CA PRO A 12 -15.72 -17.18 -9.82
C PRO A 12 -15.20 -17.67 -11.17
N ARG A 13 -15.82 -18.73 -11.70
CA ARG A 13 -15.43 -19.36 -12.98
C ARG A 13 -15.95 -18.58 -14.18
N GLU A 14 -15.55 -17.31 -14.26
CA GLU A 14 -15.97 -16.38 -15.30
C GLU A 14 -14.74 -15.68 -15.90
N ARG A 15 -14.77 -15.46 -17.21
CA ARG A 15 -13.69 -14.82 -17.96
C ARG A 15 -13.30 -13.43 -17.41
N THR A 16 -14.23 -12.73 -16.75
CA THR A 16 -14.01 -11.42 -16.12
C THR A 16 -12.94 -11.43 -15.03
N TRP A 17 -12.67 -12.60 -14.44
CA TRP A 17 -11.68 -12.77 -13.37
C TRP A 17 -10.27 -13.14 -13.86
N LEU A 18 -10.02 -13.15 -15.18
CA LEU A 18 -8.73 -13.57 -15.74
C LEU A 18 -7.55 -12.76 -15.21
N LEU A 19 -7.57 -11.43 -15.31
CA LEU A 19 -6.48 -10.59 -14.84
C LEU A 19 -6.32 -10.67 -13.30
N PRO A 20 -7.38 -10.52 -12.47
CA PRO A 20 -7.27 -10.70 -11.02
C PRO A 20 -6.69 -12.06 -10.59
N ALA A 21 -7.06 -13.15 -11.28
CA ALA A 21 -6.52 -14.48 -10.98
C ALA A 21 -5.03 -14.57 -11.31
N LEU A 22 -4.59 -14.02 -12.45
CA LEU A 22 -3.18 -13.95 -12.82
C LEU A 22 -2.38 -13.10 -11.81
N GLU A 23 -2.90 -11.95 -11.40
CA GLU A 23 -2.26 -11.08 -10.39
C GLU A 23 -2.10 -11.78 -9.03
N GLU A 24 -3.11 -12.52 -8.58
CA GLU A 24 -3.03 -13.28 -7.31
C GLU A 24 -2.01 -14.41 -7.38
N VAL A 25 -1.99 -15.15 -8.48
CA VAL A 25 -0.99 -16.21 -8.71
C VAL A 25 0.42 -15.63 -8.76
N GLN A 26 0.62 -14.53 -9.49
CA GLN A 26 1.91 -13.84 -9.53
C GLN A 26 2.31 -13.30 -8.17
N ARG A 27 1.39 -12.72 -7.39
CA ARG A 27 1.69 -12.25 -6.03
C ARG A 27 2.18 -13.40 -5.13
N ALA A 28 1.65 -14.60 -5.35
CA ALA A 28 2.06 -15.78 -4.59
C ALA A 28 3.36 -16.43 -5.11
N GLU A 29 3.62 -16.45 -6.41
CA GLU A 29 4.80 -17.15 -6.96
C GLU A 29 5.92 -16.20 -7.41
N HIS A 30 5.68 -14.89 -7.42
CA HIS A 30 6.49 -13.80 -7.99
C HIS A 30 6.64 -13.78 -9.52
N TRP A 31 6.06 -14.77 -10.20
CA TRP A 31 6.00 -14.88 -11.66
C TRP A 31 4.87 -15.82 -12.07
N LEU A 32 4.59 -15.88 -13.37
CA LEU A 32 3.59 -16.76 -13.98
C LEU A 32 4.28 -17.88 -14.74
N SER A 33 4.34 -19.07 -14.14
CA SER A 33 4.83 -20.26 -14.82
C SER A 33 3.83 -20.76 -15.88
N PRO A 34 4.29 -21.50 -16.90
CA PRO A 34 3.38 -22.11 -17.88
C PRO A 34 2.28 -22.96 -17.23
N GLU A 35 2.61 -23.73 -16.20
CA GLU A 35 1.67 -24.55 -15.44
C GLU A 35 0.63 -23.68 -14.71
N ALA A 36 1.05 -22.53 -14.20
CA ALA A 36 0.16 -21.61 -13.52
C ALA A 36 -0.83 -20.95 -14.50
N LEU A 37 -0.37 -20.58 -15.69
CA LEU A 37 -1.23 -20.09 -16.77
C LEU A 37 -2.23 -21.16 -17.22
N GLU A 38 -1.81 -22.42 -17.31
CA GLU A 38 -2.70 -23.54 -17.62
C GLU A 38 -3.76 -23.76 -16.54
N ALA A 39 -3.38 -23.68 -15.26
CA ALA A 39 -4.32 -23.81 -14.15
C ALA A 39 -5.39 -22.70 -14.17
N VAL A 40 -4.98 -21.46 -14.45
CA VAL A 40 -5.90 -20.32 -14.60
C VAL A 40 -6.85 -20.52 -15.79
N ALA A 41 -6.32 -20.93 -16.95
CA ALA A 41 -7.12 -21.22 -18.14
C ALA A 41 -8.19 -22.29 -17.86
N ALA A 42 -7.79 -23.38 -17.22
CA ALA A 42 -8.66 -24.50 -16.90
C ALA A 42 -9.77 -24.11 -15.91
N HIS A 43 -9.46 -23.35 -14.86
CA HIS A 43 -10.46 -22.96 -13.87
C HIS A 43 -11.49 -21.97 -14.43
N LEU A 44 -11.03 -20.94 -15.15
CA LEU A 44 -11.90 -19.89 -15.71
C LEU A 44 -12.58 -20.31 -17.02
N ARG A 45 -12.23 -21.49 -17.56
CA ARG A 45 -12.77 -22.05 -18.81
C ARG A 45 -12.55 -21.12 -20.01
N VAL A 46 -11.34 -20.55 -20.09
CA VAL A 46 -10.93 -19.68 -21.19
C VAL A 46 -9.84 -20.35 -22.03
N PRO A 47 -9.73 -20.04 -23.34
CA PRO A 47 -8.67 -20.58 -24.18
C PRO A 47 -7.27 -20.24 -23.65
N ARG A 48 -6.32 -21.18 -23.73
CA ARG A 48 -4.91 -20.94 -23.36
C ARG A 48 -4.32 -19.73 -24.09
N SER A 49 -4.63 -19.58 -25.38
CA SER A 49 -4.17 -18.46 -26.21
C SER A 49 -4.58 -17.11 -25.63
N GLU A 50 -5.76 -17.04 -25.02
CA GLU A 50 -6.26 -15.81 -24.39
C GLU A 50 -5.49 -15.49 -23.10
N VAL A 51 -5.23 -16.51 -22.27
CA VAL A 51 -4.43 -16.35 -21.05
C VAL A 51 -3.02 -15.88 -21.39
N TRP A 52 -2.38 -16.50 -22.39
CA TRP A 52 -1.06 -16.07 -22.88
C TRP A 52 -1.10 -14.66 -23.50
N GLY A 53 -2.16 -14.33 -24.24
CA GLY A 53 -2.37 -13.00 -24.80
C GLY A 53 -2.44 -11.93 -23.72
N VAL A 54 -3.18 -12.18 -22.63
CA VAL A 54 -3.24 -11.27 -21.48
C VAL A 54 -1.89 -11.22 -20.76
N ALA A 55 -1.30 -12.37 -20.42
CA ALA A 55 -0.06 -12.43 -19.64
C ALA A 55 1.15 -11.81 -20.34
N SER A 56 1.18 -11.80 -21.68
CA SER A 56 2.23 -11.15 -22.46
C SER A 56 1.97 -9.68 -22.78
N HIS A 57 0.71 -9.21 -22.67
CA HIS A 57 0.34 -7.84 -22.99
C HIS A 57 0.56 -6.87 -21.83
N TYR A 58 0.33 -7.31 -20.58
CA TYR A 58 0.53 -6.49 -19.38
C TYR A 58 1.99 -6.58 -18.93
N PRO A 59 2.79 -5.49 -19.01
CA PRO A 59 4.19 -5.50 -18.61
C PRO A 59 4.42 -5.81 -17.12
N GLU A 60 3.39 -5.62 -16.30
CA GLU A 60 3.40 -5.95 -14.88
C GLU A 60 3.38 -7.46 -14.63
N LEU A 61 2.91 -8.26 -15.60
CA LEU A 61 2.88 -9.72 -15.54
C LEU A 61 4.20 -10.30 -16.04
N ARG A 62 4.86 -11.11 -15.20
CA ARG A 62 6.19 -11.67 -15.41
C ARG A 62 6.08 -13.11 -15.86
N LEU A 63 6.52 -13.36 -17.08
CA LEU A 63 6.64 -14.72 -17.65
C LEU A 63 8.02 -15.34 -17.40
N THR A 64 8.96 -14.55 -16.86
CA THR A 64 10.30 -15.00 -16.47
C THR A 64 10.42 -14.98 -14.96
N ARG A 65 11.03 -16.03 -14.40
CA ARG A 65 11.26 -16.15 -12.96
C ARG A 65 12.28 -15.09 -12.51
N PRO A 66 11.93 -14.19 -11.57
CA PRO A 66 12.91 -13.29 -10.96
C PRO A 66 13.82 -14.04 -9.97
N GLY A 67 14.84 -13.36 -9.48
CA GLY A 67 15.64 -13.78 -8.33
C GLY A 67 14.80 -13.90 -7.05
N ARG A 68 15.43 -14.29 -5.95
CA ARG A 68 14.73 -14.49 -4.67
C ARG A 68 14.05 -13.21 -4.14
N ARG A 69 14.53 -12.05 -4.56
CA ARG A 69 13.95 -10.72 -4.30
C ARG A 69 13.84 -9.95 -5.61
N LEU A 70 12.82 -9.11 -5.70
CA LEU A 70 12.61 -8.19 -6.80
C LEU A 70 12.69 -6.76 -6.25
N VAL A 71 13.62 -5.97 -6.78
CA VAL A 71 13.81 -4.56 -6.45
C VAL A 71 13.55 -3.74 -7.70
N ARG A 72 12.65 -2.75 -7.61
CA ARG A 72 12.33 -1.85 -8.73
C ARG A 72 12.55 -0.42 -8.30
N VAL A 73 13.29 0.36 -9.07
CA VAL A 73 13.58 1.77 -8.73
C VAL A 73 12.85 2.69 -9.71
N CYS A 74 12.08 3.63 -9.19
CA CYS A 74 11.31 4.56 -10.01
C CYS A 74 12.21 5.57 -10.71
N THR A 75 12.19 5.55 -12.05
CA THR A 75 12.93 6.46 -12.92
C THR A 75 12.04 7.43 -13.70
N GLY A 76 10.76 7.51 -13.31
CA GLY A 76 9.79 8.50 -13.79
C GLY A 76 10.15 9.93 -13.43
N LEU A 77 9.45 10.90 -14.03
CA LEU A 77 9.85 12.31 -14.00
C LEU A 77 10.15 12.84 -12.59
N SER A 78 9.21 12.70 -11.64
CA SER A 78 9.39 13.21 -10.28
C SER A 78 10.53 12.54 -9.53
N CYS A 79 10.70 11.22 -9.69
CA CYS A 79 11.81 10.50 -9.05
C CYS A 79 13.14 10.85 -9.72
N ARG A 80 13.18 10.98 -11.04
CA ARG A 80 14.36 11.41 -11.80
C ARG A 80 14.86 12.78 -11.36
N VAL A 81 13.96 13.76 -11.23
CA VAL A 81 14.31 15.11 -10.71
C VAL A 81 14.81 15.06 -9.26
N ARG A 82 14.40 14.03 -8.49
CA ARG A 82 14.80 13.82 -7.09
C ARG A 82 15.99 12.87 -6.91
N GLY A 83 16.69 12.49 -7.98
CA GLY A 83 17.88 11.62 -7.90
C GLY A 83 17.62 10.12 -8.12
N GLY A 84 16.52 9.75 -8.77
CA GLY A 84 16.11 8.35 -8.95
C GLY A 84 17.05 7.53 -9.85
N ARG A 85 17.80 8.16 -10.77
CA ARG A 85 18.78 7.45 -11.62
C ARG A 85 20.04 7.10 -10.83
N GLU A 86 20.46 8.03 -10.00
CA GLU A 86 21.56 7.89 -9.06
C GLU A 86 21.23 6.81 -8.02
N LEU A 87 19.97 6.79 -7.54
CA LEU A 87 19.48 5.73 -6.68
C LEU A 87 19.50 4.36 -7.38
N LEU A 88 19.06 4.28 -8.64
CA LEU A 88 19.12 3.03 -9.42
C LEU A 88 20.57 2.54 -9.60
N ALA A 89 21.51 3.45 -9.88
CA ALA A 89 22.93 3.12 -10.00
C ALA A 89 23.50 2.62 -8.66
N ALA A 90 23.20 3.30 -7.55
CA ALA A 90 23.60 2.86 -6.22
C ALA A 90 23.02 1.49 -5.86
N CYS A 91 21.76 1.21 -6.23
CA CYS A 91 21.17 -0.13 -6.11
C CYS A 91 21.95 -1.16 -6.93
N ALA A 92 22.30 -0.85 -8.18
CA ALA A 92 23.01 -1.78 -9.05
C ALA A 92 24.39 -2.16 -8.49
N GLU A 93 25.14 -1.19 -8.00
CA GLU A 93 26.44 -1.41 -7.34
C GLU A 93 26.28 -2.23 -6.06
N ARG A 94 25.30 -1.87 -5.21
CA ARG A 94 25.09 -2.52 -3.92
C ARG A 94 24.59 -3.96 -4.04
N LEU A 95 23.70 -4.22 -5.01
CA LEU A 95 23.04 -5.50 -5.22
C LEU A 95 23.81 -6.44 -6.15
N GLY A 96 24.81 -5.94 -6.88
CA GLY A 96 25.54 -6.73 -7.87
C GLY A 96 24.66 -7.17 -9.06
N ALA A 97 23.60 -6.42 -9.37
CA ALA A 97 22.69 -6.68 -10.47
C ALA A 97 22.53 -5.42 -11.34
N ALA A 98 22.70 -5.55 -12.65
CA ALA A 98 22.39 -4.46 -13.57
C ALA A 98 20.86 -4.21 -13.64
N ALA A 99 20.45 -3.00 -14.02
CA ALA A 99 19.04 -2.71 -14.25
C ALA A 99 18.48 -3.58 -15.40
N GLY A 100 17.40 -4.29 -15.13
CA GLY A 100 16.79 -5.30 -16.01
C GLY A 100 17.41 -6.70 -15.89
N ALA A 101 18.32 -6.93 -14.94
CA ALA A 101 19.03 -8.20 -14.77
C ALA A 101 18.86 -8.79 -13.36
N THR A 102 19.14 -10.08 -13.27
CA THR A 102 19.24 -10.81 -11.99
C THR A 102 20.71 -10.99 -11.65
N ALA A 103 21.05 -10.82 -10.37
CA ALA A 103 22.39 -11.09 -9.86
C ALA A 103 22.82 -12.53 -10.18
N ALA A 104 24.13 -12.75 -10.33
CA ALA A 104 24.68 -14.05 -10.74
C ALA A 104 24.37 -15.19 -9.74
N ASP A 105 24.16 -14.85 -8.46
CA ASP A 105 23.79 -15.79 -7.40
C ASP A 105 22.26 -16.05 -7.33
N GLY A 106 21.47 -15.41 -8.19
CA GLY A 106 20.01 -15.51 -8.20
C GLY A 106 19.31 -14.84 -7.01
N SER A 107 20.03 -14.08 -6.18
CA SER A 107 19.49 -13.50 -4.95
C SER A 107 18.48 -12.38 -5.23
N VAL A 108 18.74 -11.55 -6.24
CA VAL A 108 17.97 -10.33 -6.50
C VAL A 108 17.87 -10.02 -7.99
N THR A 109 16.68 -9.60 -8.42
CA THR A 109 16.46 -8.94 -9.72
C THR A 109 16.29 -7.45 -9.49
N LEU A 110 17.05 -6.64 -10.23
CA LEU A 110 16.92 -5.18 -10.21
C LEU A 110 16.23 -4.72 -11.50
N GLU A 111 15.15 -3.95 -11.38
CA GLU A 111 14.44 -3.35 -12.52
C GLU A 111 14.40 -1.81 -12.38
N ALA A 112 14.40 -1.13 -13.51
CA ALA A 112 13.90 0.24 -13.57
C ALA A 112 12.38 0.19 -13.76
N MET A 113 11.64 1.01 -13.01
CA MET A 113 10.20 1.18 -13.21
C MET A 113 9.92 2.60 -13.71
N ASP A 114 9.02 2.74 -14.69
CA ASP A 114 8.71 4.05 -15.27
C ASP A 114 7.96 4.96 -14.32
N CYS A 115 7.00 4.45 -13.54
CA CYS A 115 6.25 5.25 -12.58
C CYS A 115 5.72 4.40 -11.42
N ALA A 116 5.95 4.85 -10.19
CA ALA A 116 5.39 4.24 -8.98
C ALA A 116 4.07 4.90 -8.52
N PHE A 117 3.58 5.91 -9.26
CA PHE A 117 2.38 6.71 -8.92
C PHE A 117 2.38 7.32 -7.51
N ALA A 118 3.55 7.44 -6.89
CA ALA A 118 3.75 7.96 -5.54
C ALA A 118 4.67 9.21 -5.56
N CYS A 119 4.46 10.09 -6.55
CA CYS A 119 5.33 11.23 -6.83
C CYS A 119 5.53 12.18 -5.63
N ALA A 120 4.52 12.30 -4.75
CA ALA A 120 4.58 13.14 -3.55
C ALA A 120 5.61 12.65 -2.50
N VAL A 121 6.06 11.40 -2.61
CA VAL A 121 7.06 10.78 -1.73
C VAL A 121 8.26 10.26 -2.54
N ALA A 122 8.57 10.88 -3.68
CA ALA A 122 9.77 10.57 -4.45
C ALA A 122 11.07 10.88 -3.67
N PRO A 123 12.18 10.12 -3.89
CA PRO A 123 12.30 8.93 -4.73
C PRO A 123 11.59 7.69 -4.16
N VAL A 124 11.17 6.79 -5.05
CA VAL A 124 10.40 5.58 -4.69
C VAL A 124 11.13 4.31 -5.16
N VAL A 125 11.19 3.32 -4.28
CA VAL A 125 11.66 1.96 -4.55
C VAL A 125 10.55 0.97 -4.20
N GLU A 126 10.35 -0.04 -5.03
CA GLU A 126 9.52 -1.20 -4.73
C GLU A 126 10.42 -2.39 -4.38
N VAL A 127 10.15 -3.09 -3.28
CA VAL A 127 10.77 -4.38 -2.97
C VAL A 127 9.67 -5.40 -2.73
N ASP A 128 9.61 -6.45 -3.55
CA ASP A 128 8.58 -7.50 -3.48
C ASP A 128 7.15 -6.95 -3.31
N HIS A 129 6.77 -6.01 -4.18
CA HIS A 129 5.47 -5.32 -4.20
C HIS A 129 5.21 -4.35 -3.05
N ARG A 130 6.18 -4.12 -2.16
CA ARG A 130 6.09 -3.08 -1.13
C ARG A 130 6.78 -1.81 -1.61
N LEU A 131 6.06 -0.69 -1.58
CA LEU A 131 6.62 0.61 -1.91
C LEU A 131 7.33 1.22 -0.70
N PHE A 132 8.43 1.91 -0.97
CA PHE A 132 9.20 2.71 -0.04
C PHE A 132 9.41 4.08 -0.68
N GLY A 133 8.96 5.14 0.00
CA GLY A 133 9.08 6.52 -0.44
C GLY A 133 10.11 7.29 0.37
N ARG A 134 10.54 8.44 -0.16
CA ARG A 134 11.58 9.32 0.40
C ARG A 134 12.92 8.58 0.58
N VAL A 135 13.20 7.64 -0.32
CA VAL A 135 14.37 6.76 -0.23
C VAL A 135 15.64 7.53 -0.55
N ALA A 136 16.58 7.53 0.37
CA ALA A 136 17.95 7.92 0.13
C ALA A 136 18.84 6.69 -0.13
N PRO A 137 20.01 6.83 -0.79
CA PRO A 137 20.93 5.72 -1.00
C PRO A 137 21.34 4.98 0.29
N GLY A 138 21.42 5.69 1.43
CA GLY A 138 21.73 5.10 2.73
C GLY A 138 20.62 4.24 3.35
N ASP A 139 19.39 4.30 2.82
CA ASP A 139 18.25 3.51 3.31
C ASP A 139 18.23 2.07 2.78
N LEU A 140 19.02 1.76 1.75
CA LEU A 140 18.91 0.50 1.00
C LEU A 140 19.08 -0.73 1.89
N ASP A 141 20.07 -0.75 2.78
CA ASP A 141 20.32 -1.89 3.67
C ASP A 141 19.13 -2.13 4.61
N ARG A 142 18.52 -1.07 5.14
CA ARG A 142 17.33 -1.14 5.98
C ARG A 142 16.12 -1.65 5.19
N ILE A 143 15.91 -1.14 3.98
CA ILE A 143 14.78 -1.52 3.11
C ILE A 143 14.89 -2.99 2.69
N LEU A 144 16.10 -3.47 2.37
CA LEU A 144 16.34 -4.85 1.97
C LEU A 144 16.24 -5.83 3.14
N ALA A 145 16.63 -5.40 4.35
CA ALA A 145 16.46 -6.17 5.58
C ALA A 145 14.98 -6.29 5.99
N ASP A 146 14.14 -5.34 5.57
CA ASP A 146 12.70 -5.36 5.81
C ASP A 146 12.04 -6.46 4.95
N ALA A 147 12.00 -7.66 5.52
CA ALA A 147 11.58 -8.89 4.86
C ALA A 147 10.05 -9.02 4.67
N ALA A 148 9.26 -8.08 5.18
CA ALA A 148 7.80 -8.19 5.14
C ALA A 148 7.29 -7.97 3.71
N ALA A 149 6.78 -9.06 3.11
CA ALA A 149 5.97 -9.00 1.90
C ALA A 149 4.86 -7.96 2.07
N HIS A 150 4.54 -7.22 1.01
CA HIS A 150 3.39 -6.32 1.06
C HIS A 150 2.13 -7.13 1.33
N VAL A 151 1.60 -7.02 2.55
CA VAL A 151 0.25 -7.49 2.86
C VAL A 151 -0.69 -6.45 2.26
N THR A 152 -0.98 -6.55 0.95
CA THR A 152 -2.29 -6.06 0.53
C THR A 152 -3.29 -6.94 1.25
N SER A 153 -4.14 -6.32 2.06
CA SER A 153 -5.36 -6.98 2.51
C SER A 153 -5.96 -7.63 1.26
N PRO A 154 -6.20 -8.96 1.25
CA PRO A 154 -6.75 -9.62 0.08
C PRO A 154 -7.93 -8.76 -0.36
N ALA A 155 -8.06 -8.49 -1.67
CA ALA A 155 -9.23 -7.79 -2.18
C ALA A 155 -10.41 -8.52 -1.55
N ALA A 156 -10.98 -7.92 -0.50
CA ALA A 156 -12.00 -8.58 0.27
C ALA A 156 -13.05 -8.82 -0.78
N ALA A 157 -13.44 -10.09 -0.99
CA ALA A 157 -14.54 -10.38 -1.89
C ALA A 157 -15.65 -9.45 -1.42
N VAL A 158 -15.88 -8.37 -2.17
CA VAL A 158 -16.82 -7.35 -1.73
C VAL A 158 -18.11 -8.11 -1.78
N PRO A 159 -18.71 -8.44 -0.62
CA PRO A 159 -19.93 -9.22 -0.65
C PRO A 159 -20.88 -8.43 -1.54
N PRO A 160 -21.56 -9.10 -2.49
CA PRO A 160 -22.45 -8.40 -3.39
C PRO A 160 -23.37 -7.53 -2.55
N SER A 161 -23.40 -6.22 -2.85
CA SER A 161 -24.30 -5.32 -2.16
C SER A 161 -25.69 -5.93 -2.21
N PRO A 162 -26.35 -6.16 -1.06
CA PRO A 162 -27.64 -6.81 -1.05
C PRO A 162 -28.59 -6.02 -1.96
N VAL A 163 -29.35 -6.72 -2.80
CA VAL A 163 -30.33 -6.07 -3.68
C VAL A 163 -31.29 -5.29 -2.79
N PRO A 164 -31.36 -3.96 -2.93
CA PRO A 164 -32.19 -3.16 -2.04
C PRO A 164 -33.66 -3.56 -2.20
N THR A 165 -34.32 -3.94 -1.11
CA THR A 165 -35.77 -4.22 -1.06
C THR A 165 -36.54 -3.02 -0.49
N GLY A 166 -37.84 -2.96 -0.72
CA GLY A 166 -38.71 -1.86 -0.25
C GLY A 166 -38.52 -0.54 -0.99
N THR A 167 -39.23 0.49 -0.53
CA THR A 167 -39.19 1.85 -1.06
C THR A 167 -37.91 2.61 -0.63
N PRO A 168 -37.49 3.66 -1.36
CA PRO A 168 -36.38 4.51 -0.94
C PRO A 168 -36.52 5.08 0.48
N ALA A 169 -37.73 5.42 0.90
CA ALA A 169 -38.00 5.96 2.23
C ALA A 169 -37.76 4.92 3.34
N GLU A 170 -38.22 3.68 3.15
CA GLU A 170 -38.00 2.59 4.09
C GLU A 170 -36.50 2.26 4.23
N ARG A 171 -35.77 2.31 3.10
CA ARG A 171 -34.32 2.10 3.09
C ARG A 171 -33.58 3.20 3.85
N LEU A 172 -33.92 4.46 3.60
CA LEU A 172 -33.32 5.59 4.32
C LEU A 172 -33.60 5.49 5.82
N ALA A 173 -34.83 5.16 6.21
CA ALA A 173 -35.19 4.98 7.61
C ALA A 173 -34.43 3.80 8.27
N ALA A 174 -34.24 2.70 7.54
CA ALA A 174 -33.44 1.57 8.02
C ALA A 174 -31.95 1.95 8.20
N LEU A 175 -31.38 2.67 7.25
CA LEU A 175 -30.01 3.19 7.31
C LEU A 175 -29.83 4.19 8.45
N ALA A 176 -30.79 5.10 8.67
CA ALA A 176 -30.77 6.05 9.77
C ALA A 176 -30.76 5.33 11.13
N ARG A 177 -31.66 4.36 11.34
CA ARG A 177 -31.70 3.54 12.56
C ARG A 177 -30.41 2.75 12.77
N GLU A 178 -29.82 2.21 11.70
CA GLU A 178 -28.54 1.51 11.78
C GLU A 178 -27.38 2.44 12.13
N ALA A 179 -27.35 3.64 11.54
CA ALA A 179 -26.36 4.67 11.86
C ALA A 179 -26.46 5.12 13.33
N GLU A 180 -27.67 5.29 13.85
CA GLU A 180 -27.93 5.61 15.27
C GLU A 180 -27.50 4.48 16.22
N ARG A 181 -27.74 3.21 15.84
CA ARG A 181 -27.29 2.04 16.62
C ARG A 181 -25.77 1.90 16.65
N ARG A 182 -25.09 2.24 15.56
CA ARG A 182 -23.63 2.29 15.49
C ARG A 182 -23.10 3.51 16.23
N ARG A 183 -23.29 3.55 17.56
CA ARG A 183 -22.62 4.53 18.44
C ARG A 183 -21.11 4.41 18.20
N ARG A 184 -20.55 5.35 17.45
CA ARG A 184 -19.12 5.39 17.16
C ARG A 184 -18.40 5.80 18.45
N PRO A 185 -17.21 5.24 18.73
CA PRO A 185 -16.39 5.71 19.84
C PRO A 185 -16.19 7.23 19.72
N LEU A 186 -16.31 7.92 20.85
CA LEU A 186 -16.31 9.39 20.93
C LEU A 186 -15.03 10.01 20.35
N THR A 187 -13.92 9.26 20.37
CA THR A 187 -12.65 9.63 19.72
C THR A 187 -12.22 8.57 18.72
N ARG A 188 -11.86 9.00 17.51
CA ARG A 188 -11.22 8.15 16.49
C ARG A 188 -9.87 8.74 16.10
N LEU A 189 -8.85 7.89 16.07
CA LEU A 189 -7.54 8.19 15.50
C LEU A 189 -7.51 7.57 14.11
N VAL A 190 -7.58 8.41 13.09
CA VAL A 190 -7.73 8.01 11.70
C VAL A 190 -6.37 8.08 11.02
N VAL A 191 -5.84 6.95 10.56
CA VAL A 191 -4.54 6.90 9.88
C VAL A 191 -4.76 6.81 8.37
N GLY A 192 -4.16 7.74 7.61
CA GLY A 192 -4.23 7.73 6.15
C GLY A 192 -3.31 6.67 5.54
N VAL A 193 -3.88 5.53 5.15
CA VAL A 193 -3.15 4.36 4.59
C VAL A 193 -3.28 4.24 3.07
N GLY A 194 -3.37 5.38 2.37
CA GLY A 194 -3.20 5.39 0.91
C GLY A 194 -1.79 4.98 0.49
N SER A 195 -1.56 4.72 -0.80
CA SER A 195 -0.28 4.19 -1.32
C SER A 195 0.94 5.02 -0.88
N CYS A 196 0.85 6.35 -0.93
CA CYS A 196 1.93 7.23 -0.45
C CYS A 196 2.16 7.13 1.06
N GLY A 197 1.08 6.97 1.85
CA GLY A 197 1.17 6.82 3.30
C GLY A 197 1.83 5.51 3.68
N LEU A 198 1.40 4.40 3.07
CA LEU A 198 2.02 3.09 3.27
C LEU A 198 3.50 3.11 2.86
N ALA A 199 3.83 3.78 1.74
CA ALA A 199 5.21 3.89 1.28
C ALA A 199 6.15 4.60 2.26
N VAL A 200 5.64 5.40 3.20
CA VAL A 200 6.43 6.10 4.21
C VAL A 200 6.16 5.63 5.64
N GLY A 201 5.58 4.42 5.80
CA GLY A 201 5.44 3.77 7.10
C GLY A 201 4.11 4.03 7.84
N ALA A 202 3.05 4.45 7.14
CA ALA A 202 1.74 4.65 7.80
C ALA A 202 1.12 3.36 8.36
N GLY A 203 1.50 2.19 7.83
CA GLY A 203 1.12 0.89 8.40
C GLY A 203 1.72 0.72 9.79
N ASP A 204 3.03 0.94 9.91
CA ASP A 204 3.76 0.87 11.18
C ASP A 204 3.18 1.88 12.21
N THR A 205 2.86 3.10 11.77
CA THR A 205 2.17 4.10 12.61
C THR A 205 0.81 3.59 13.09
N PHE A 206 0.02 2.96 12.22
CA PHE A 206 -1.28 2.41 12.57
C PHE A 206 -1.15 1.28 13.61
N GLU A 207 -0.25 0.33 13.40
CA GLU A 207 -0.02 -0.77 14.34
C GLU A 207 0.48 -0.26 15.70
N ALA A 208 1.41 0.68 15.69
CA ALA A 208 1.91 1.32 16.91
C ALA A 208 0.80 2.07 17.67
N LEU A 209 -0.10 2.77 16.95
CA LEU A 209 -1.25 3.43 17.57
C LEU A 209 -2.23 2.43 18.19
N VAL A 210 -2.55 1.33 17.51
CA VAL A 210 -3.42 0.27 18.04
C VAL A 210 -2.83 -0.28 19.34
N ALA A 211 -1.57 -0.71 19.29
CA ALA A 211 -0.88 -1.27 20.45
C ALA A 211 -0.83 -0.29 21.63
N GLU A 212 -0.55 0.98 21.37
CA GLU A 212 -0.39 1.99 22.42
C GLU A 212 -1.74 2.44 23.02
N VAL A 213 -2.79 2.53 22.21
CA VAL A 213 -4.17 2.80 22.68
C VAL A 213 -4.66 1.66 23.58
N GLU A 214 -4.43 0.41 23.19
CA GLU A 214 -4.77 -0.77 23.98
C GLU A 214 -3.97 -0.82 25.29
N ARG A 215 -2.64 -0.63 25.21
CA ARG A 215 -1.74 -0.63 26.38
C ARG A 215 -2.14 0.42 27.41
N ARG A 216 -2.51 1.62 26.96
CA ARG A 216 -2.92 2.75 27.81
C ARG A 216 -4.42 2.73 28.17
N LYS A 217 -5.20 1.78 27.62
CA LYS A 217 -6.65 1.68 27.79
C LYS A 217 -7.37 2.99 27.45
N LEU A 218 -6.96 3.66 26.39
CA LEU A 218 -7.55 4.93 25.98
C LEU A 218 -8.95 4.70 25.38
N PRO A 219 -9.94 5.58 25.65
CA PRO A 219 -11.28 5.48 25.07
C PRO A 219 -11.31 5.99 23.62
N ALA A 220 -10.42 5.47 22.77
CA ALA A 220 -10.29 5.84 21.37
C ALA A 220 -10.25 4.59 20.49
N ALA A 221 -10.81 4.68 19.28
CA ALA A 221 -10.59 3.65 18.27
C ALA A 221 -9.59 4.14 17.23
N VAL A 222 -8.65 3.28 16.87
CA VAL A 222 -7.74 3.51 15.74
C VAL A 222 -8.39 2.92 14.50
N VAL A 223 -8.51 3.70 13.44
CA VAL A 223 -9.14 3.30 12.19
C VAL A 223 -8.30 3.72 11.00
N THR A 224 -8.31 2.90 9.96
CA THR A 224 -7.69 3.24 8.68
C THR A 224 -8.62 4.10 7.84
N ALA A 225 -8.06 5.03 7.08
CA ALA A 225 -8.74 5.72 5.99
C ALA A 225 -7.87 5.73 4.73
N GLY A 226 -8.47 6.05 3.59
CA GLY A 226 -7.74 6.27 2.34
C GLY A 226 -6.85 7.52 2.40
N CYS A 227 -6.51 8.05 1.23
CA CYS A 227 -5.73 9.27 1.13
C CYS A 227 -6.53 10.49 1.62
N ASN A 228 -5.90 11.36 2.41
CA ASN A 228 -6.43 12.68 2.79
C ASN A 228 -5.77 13.84 2.01
N GLY A 229 -4.99 13.52 0.97
CA GLY A 229 -4.27 14.50 0.14
C GLY A 229 -2.93 14.99 0.71
N MET A 230 -2.63 14.70 1.98
CA MET A 230 -1.45 15.20 2.69
C MET A 230 -0.23 14.26 2.54
N CYS A 231 0.00 13.72 1.34
CA CYS A 231 1.08 12.76 1.08
C CYS A 231 2.48 13.30 1.44
N TRP A 232 2.68 14.61 1.33
CA TRP A 232 3.92 15.28 1.70
C TRP A 232 4.19 15.26 3.21
N ALA A 233 3.14 15.21 4.04
CA ALA A 233 3.20 15.15 5.50
C ALA A 233 2.96 13.74 6.05
N ALA A 234 2.76 12.75 5.17
CA ALA A 234 2.54 11.37 5.60
C ALA A 234 3.75 10.81 6.39
N PRO A 235 3.53 9.92 7.36
CA PRO A 235 2.24 9.41 7.83
C PRO A 235 1.41 10.47 8.56
N VAL A 236 0.12 10.57 8.23
CA VAL A 236 -0.80 11.53 8.85
C VAL A 236 -1.82 10.79 9.73
N VAL A 237 -2.06 11.34 10.92
CA VAL A 237 -3.05 10.88 11.88
C VAL A 237 -4.05 11.99 12.13
N GLU A 238 -5.32 11.73 11.89
CA GLU A 238 -6.40 12.67 12.14
C GLU A 238 -7.18 12.26 13.38
N VAL A 239 -7.38 13.20 14.31
CA VAL A 239 -8.16 13.00 15.51
C VAL A 239 -9.56 13.54 15.29
N VAL A 240 -10.54 12.66 15.37
CA VAL A 240 -11.95 12.98 15.21
C VAL A 240 -12.65 12.79 16.55
N ARG A 241 -13.16 13.89 17.10
CA ARG A 241 -13.95 13.91 18.33
C ARG A 241 -15.33 14.51 18.03
N GLU A 242 -16.37 13.95 18.63
CA GLU A 242 -17.73 14.47 18.45
C GLU A 242 -17.83 15.93 18.93
N GLY A 243 -18.46 16.80 18.14
CA GLY A 243 -18.65 18.22 18.47
C GLY A 243 -17.37 19.08 18.46
N ARG A 244 -16.22 18.56 18.03
CA ARG A 244 -14.96 19.34 17.93
C ARG A 244 -14.40 19.35 16.51
N PRO A 245 -13.60 20.38 16.14
CA PRO A 245 -12.87 20.39 14.88
C PRO A 245 -11.97 19.16 14.75
N ARG A 246 -11.81 18.67 13.52
CA ARG A 246 -10.82 17.63 13.21
C ARG A 246 -9.43 18.21 13.43
N LEU A 247 -8.59 17.47 14.15
CA LEU A 247 -7.17 17.77 14.26
C LEU A 247 -6.41 16.84 13.32
N THR A 248 -5.44 17.37 12.59
CA THR A 248 -4.59 16.60 11.69
C THR A 248 -3.16 16.76 12.17
N ALA A 249 -2.46 15.65 12.43
CA ALA A 249 -1.07 15.61 12.88
C ALA A 249 -0.21 14.79 11.90
N GLY A 250 0.98 15.28 11.58
CA GLY A 250 1.84 14.69 10.55
C GLY A 250 3.13 15.50 10.36
N PRO A 251 4.27 14.85 10.10
CA PRO A 251 4.45 13.39 10.10
C PRO A 251 4.38 12.80 11.51
N VAL A 252 3.72 11.65 11.66
CA VAL A 252 3.69 10.85 12.89
C VAL A 252 4.20 9.46 12.54
N THR A 253 5.48 9.19 12.82
CA THR A 253 6.06 7.85 12.63
C THR A 253 5.69 6.93 13.79
N ALA A 254 5.96 5.63 13.66
CA ALA A 254 5.70 4.66 14.73
C ALA A 254 6.39 5.04 16.07
N SER A 255 7.60 5.62 16.02
CA SER A 255 8.30 6.09 17.22
C SER A 255 7.69 7.35 17.84
N ASP A 256 6.97 8.15 17.07
CA ASP A 256 6.35 9.40 17.55
C ASP A 256 5.02 9.16 18.28
N VAL A 257 4.43 7.96 18.14
CA VAL A 257 3.08 7.63 18.63
C VAL A 257 2.91 7.93 20.12
N GLY A 258 3.88 7.57 20.96
CA GLY A 258 3.81 7.82 22.41
C GLY A 258 3.72 9.32 22.73
N ALA A 259 4.60 10.12 22.15
CA ALA A 259 4.64 11.58 22.32
C ALA A 259 3.39 12.26 21.72
N PHE A 260 2.91 11.76 20.59
CA PHE A 260 1.68 12.23 19.95
C PHE A 260 0.46 12.04 20.88
N LEU A 261 0.31 10.88 21.50
CA LEU A 261 -0.78 10.61 22.44
C LEU A 261 -0.67 11.45 23.72
N ASP A 262 0.55 11.71 24.20
CA ASP A 262 0.78 12.60 25.34
C ASP A 262 0.38 14.05 25.02
N ALA A 263 0.74 14.54 23.83
CA ALA A 263 0.33 15.86 23.36
C ALA A 263 -1.20 15.95 23.17
N LEU A 264 -1.83 14.87 22.67
CA LEU A 264 -3.28 14.79 22.52
C LEU A 264 -4.03 14.85 23.86
N ALA A 265 -3.46 14.23 24.90
CA ALA A 265 -4.02 14.25 26.25
C ALA A 265 -3.92 15.64 26.90
N ARG A 266 -2.87 16.40 26.57
CA ARG A 266 -2.66 17.78 27.03
C ARG A 266 -3.39 18.84 26.18
N GLU A 267 -4.06 18.43 25.11
CA GLU A 267 -4.64 19.31 24.09
C GLU A 267 -3.62 20.25 23.41
N THR A 268 -2.34 19.86 23.38
CA THR A 268 -1.22 20.66 22.86
C THR A 268 -0.75 20.19 21.48
N ILE A 269 -1.61 19.57 20.67
CA ILE A 269 -1.23 19.17 19.31
C ILE A 269 -0.93 20.44 18.51
N PRO A 270 0.31 20.65 18.02
CA PRO A 270 0.60 21.76 17.14
C PRO A 270 -0.29 21.64 15.91
N ALA A 271 -1.03 22.69 15.57
CA ALA A 271 -1.65 22.78 14.26
C ALA A 271 -0.53 22.63 13.22
N ILE A 272 -0.58 21.60 12.37
CA ILE A 272 0.35 21.51 11.25
C ILE A 272 0.13 22.77 10.40
N GLY A 273 1.10 23.69 10.40
CA GLY A 273 0.93 24.95 9.70
C GLY A 273 2.11 25.89 9.78
N GLU A 274 2.57 26.28 10.97
CA GLU A 274 3.43 27.47 11.05
C GLU A 274 4.92 27.22 10.74
N GLU A 275 5.54 26.16 11.27
CA GLU A 275 6.98 25.92 11.02
C GLU A 275 7.27 25.17 9.71
N LEU A 276 6.30 24.45 9.15
CA LEU A 276 6.53 23.55 8.01
C LEU A 276 6.09 24.13 6.66
N LEU A 277 5.11 25.05 6.63
CA LEU A 277 4.82 25.86 5.43
C LEU A 277 5.94 26.85 5.13
N ALA A 278 6.77 27.20 6.11
CA ALA A 278 7.95 28.05 5.91
C ALA A 278 8.94 27.48 4.87
N ARG A 279 9.00 26.15 4.71
CA ARG A 279 9.82 25.50 3.66
C ARG A 279 9.14 25.44 2.29
N GLN A 280 7.80 25.47 2.22
CA GLN A 280 7.06 25.46 0.96
C GLN A 280 6.87 26.86 0.36
N ASN A 281 7.00 27.93 1.17
CA ASN A 281 7.03 29.31 0.68
C ASN A 281 8.30 29.69 -0.14
N ARG A 282 9.11 28.71 -0.57
CA ARG A 282 10.32 28.94 -1.39
C ARG A 282 10.28 28.34 -2.80
N VAL A 283 9.14 27.77 -3.22
CA VAL A 283 8.96 27.34 -4.60
C VAL A 283 7.59 27.78 -5.10
N LEU A 284 7.48 29.06 -5.41
CA LEU A 284 7.01 29.64 -6.68
C LEU A 284 7.48 31.10 -6.73
#